data_AF-A0A0F9GLV0-F1
#
_entry.id   AF-A0A0F9GLV0-F1
#
_cell.length_a   1.000
_cell.length_b   1.000
_cell.length_c   1.000
_cell.angle_alpha   90.00
_cell.angle_beta   90.00
_cell.angle_gamma   90.00
#
_symmetry.space_group_name_H-M   'P 1'
#
loop_
_entity.id
_entity.type
_entity.pdbx_description
1 polymer ?
#
loop_
_entity_poly.entity_id
_entity_poly.type
_entity_poly.pdbx_seq_one_letter_code
_entity_poly.pdbx_strand_id
1 'polypeptide(L)'
;MSKALRGNKYCLGRPCSDETRAKLSVSHTGVPLSPAHRAAMSDSHFLFLNEGYAYAKFLGSWELAHRLAYVYYHGPIPEGRIVHHGNEDKLDNRKDNLESVTPGEHNRIHKLGRPRRG
;
A
#
# COMPACT_ATOMS: atom_id res chain seq x y z
N MET A 1 17.74 17.19 -13.59
CA MET A 1 19.17 16.80 -13.79
C MET A 1 20.03 17.58 -12.82
N SER A 2 20.81 16.92 -11.95
CA SER A 2 21.72 17.59 -11.01
C SER A 2 22.84 18.34 -11.77
N LYS A 3 23.44 19.37 -11.16
CA LYS A 3 24.59 20.09 -11.77
C LYS A 3 25.75 19.16 -12.14
N ALA A 4 25.95 18.07 -11.38
CA ALA A 4 27.02 17.10 -11.59
C ALA A 4 26.86 16.22 -12.85
N LEU A 5 25.63 16.09 -13.38
CA LEU A 5 25.35 15.26 -14.55
C LEU A 5 25.32 16.07 -15.86
N ARG A 6 25.48 17.40 -15.77
CA ARG A 6 25.44 18.29 -16.93
C ARG A 6 26.72 18.12 -17.75
N GLY A 7 26.61 17.48 -18.93
CA GLY A 7 27.75 17.22 -19.83
C GLY A 7 28.32 15.81 -19.79
N ASN A 8 27.78 14.89 -18.97
CA ASN A 8 28.21 13.49 -18.99
C ASN A 8 27.69 12.78 -20.24
N LYS A 9 28.54 12.61 -21.25
CA LYS A 9 28.21 11.91 -22.51
C LYS A 9 28.20 10.37 -22.40
N TYR A 10 28.85 9.81 -21.38
CA TYR A 10 29.15 8.37 -21.32
C TYR A 10 28.06 7.54 -20.63
N CYS A 11 27.31 8.14 -19.71
CA CYS A 11 26.37 7.40 -18.85
C CYS A 11 24.90 7.76 -19.07
N LEU A 12 24.58 8.60 -20.07
CA LEU A 12 23.20 8.95 -20.38
C LEU A 12 22.48 7.77 -21.04
N GLY A 13 21.46 7.23 -20.36
CA GLY A 13 20.55 6.21 -20.91
C GLY A 13 21.07 4.77 -20.91
N ARG A 14 22.27 4.49 -20.38
CA ARG A 14 22.73 3.10 -20.20
C ARG A 14 22.03 2.47 -18.99
N PRO A 15 21.29 1.36 -19.16
CA PRO A 15 20.73 0.63 -18.02
C PRO A 15 21.88 0.05 -17.18
N CYS A 16 21.70 0.07 -15.86
CA CYS A 16 22.64 -0.57 -14.93
C CYS A 16 22.62 -2.09 -15.19
N SER A 17 23.79 -2.74 -15.27
CA SER A 17 23.83 -4.19 -15.41
C SER A 17 23.27 -4.87 -14.16
N ASP A 18 22.69 -6.06 -14.32
CA ASP A 18 22.14 -6.82 -13.18
C ASP A 18 23.19 -7.08 -12.10
N GLU A 19 24.44 -7.35 -12.50
CA GLU A 19 25.55 -7.53 -11.57
C GLU A 19 25.84 -6.25 -10.76
N THR A 20 25.84 -5.08 -11.40
CA THR A 20 26.07 -3.79 -10.72
C THR A 20 24.90 -3.47 -9.79
N ARG A 21 23.67 -3.72 -10.22
CA ARG A 21 22.46 -3.57 -9.41
C ARG A 21 22.49 -4.48 -8.18
N ALA A 22 22.94 -5.73 -8.34
CA ALA A 22 23.12 -6.67 -7.24
C ALA A 22 24.19 -6.18 -6.24
N LYS A 23 25.36 -5.74 -6.73
CA LYS A 23 26.43 -5.17 -5.88
C LYS A 23 25.95 -3.97 -5.06
N LEU A 24 25.23 -3.05 -5.70
CA LEU A 24 24.61 -1.89 -5.03
C LEU A 24 23.57 -2.35 -3.98
N SER A 25 22.70 -3.29 -4.33
CA SER A 25 21.69 -3.84 -3.39
C SER A 25 22.34 -4.44 -2.16
N VAL A 26 23.38 -5.28 -2.34
CA VAL A 26 24.11 -5.90 -1.22
C VAL A 26 24.72 -4.83 -0.31
N SER A 27 25.32 -3.78 -0.89
CA SER A 27 25.94 -2.71 -0.11
C SER A 27 24.94 -1.89 0.73
N HIS A 28 23.68 -1.81 0.30
CA HIS A 28 22.61 -1.12 1.02
C HIS A 28 21.84 -2.03 1.99
N THR A 29 21.96 -3.35 1.85
CA THR A 29 21.23 -4.31 2.70
C THR A 29 21.83 -4.31 4.11
N GLY A 30 20.99 -4.23 5.13
CA GLY A 30 21.40 -4.30 6.54
C GLY A 30 21.96 -2.99 7.12
N VAL A 31 22.11 -1.93 6.32
CA VAL A 31 22.49 -0.60 6.81
C VAL A 31 21.24 0.09 7.38
N PRO A 32 21.18 0.37 8.70
CA PRO A 32 20.00 0.99 9.29
C PRO A 32 19.86 2.45 8.82
N LEU A 33 18.64 2.84 8.43
CA LEU A 33 18.33 4.23 8.08
C LEU A 33 18.51 5.15 9.28
N SER A 34 18.95 6.38 9.01
CA SER A 34 19.17 7.36 10.07
C SER A 34 17.87 7.67 10.83
N PRO A 35 17.95 8.03 12.12
CA PRO A 35 16.77 8.40 12.90
C PRO A 35 15.94 9.50 12.23
N ALA A 36 16.57 10.52 11.67
CA ALA A 36 15.89 11.61 10.94
C ALA A 36 15.17 11.11 9.68
N HIS A 37 15.78 10.16 8.94
CA HIS A 37 15.14 9.55 7.78
C HIS A 37 13.91 8.72 8.18
N ARG A 38 14.01 7.95 9.29
CA ARG A 38 12.88 7.21 9.85
C ARG A 38 11.76 8.13 10.33
N ALA A 39 12.10 9.24 10.99
CA ALA A 39 11.14 10.24 11.43
C ALA A 39 10.42 10.88 10.23
N ALA A 40 11.15 11.32 9.21
CA ALA A 40 10.55 11.87 7.98
C ALA A 40 9.62 10.88 7.26
N MET A 41 9.96 9.59 7.25
CA MET A 41 9.06 8.54 6.75
C MET A 41 7.79 8.38 7.60
N SER A 42 7.91 8.48 8.92
CA SER A 42 6.79 8.44 9.85
C SER A 42 5.87 9.65 9.70
N ASP A 43 6.46 10.85 9.61
CA ASP A 43 5.77 12.13 9.47
C ASP A 43 5.08 12.27 8.10
N SER A 44 5.60 11.58 7.08
CA SER A 44 5.01 11.51 5.72
C SER A 44 3.86 10.51 5.60
N HIS A 45 3.15 10.14 6.68
CA HIS A 45 1.92 9.37 6.59
C HIS A 45 0.82 10.20 5.90
N PHE A 46 0.84 10.19 4.57
CA PHE A 46 -0.21 10.80 3.76
C PHE A 46 -1.39 9.83 3.68
N LEU A 47 -2.56 10.34 4.03
CA LEU A 47 -3.82 9.74 3.61
C LEU A 47 -4.09 10.17 2.18
N PHE A 48 -4.20 9.21 1.26
CA PHE A 48 -4.57 9.44 -0.14
C PHE A 48 -5.93 8.80 -0.41
N LEU A 49 -6.84 9.52 -1.08
CA LEU A 49 -8.18 9.00 -1.41
C LEU A 49 -8.24 8.63 -2.89
N ASN A 50 -8.73 7.42 -3.21
CA ASN A 50 -8.95 6.98 -4.58
C ASN A 50 -10.14 6.00 -4.67
N GLU A 51 -11.06 6.22 -5.61
CA GLU A 51 -12.29 5.41 -5.81
C GLU A 51 -13.10 5.13 -4.52
N GLY A 52 -13.10 6.10 -3.60
CA GLY A 52 -13.78 6.01 -2.30
C GLY A 52 -12.97 5.31 -1.21
N TYR A 53 -11.78 4.77 -1.50
CA TYR A 53 -10.90 4.16 -0.51
C TYR A 53 -9.85 5.15 0.00
N ALA A 54 -9.61 5.13 1.31
CA ALA A 54 -8.43 5.74 1.90
C ALA A 54 -7.22 4.79 1.86
N TYR A 55 -6.08 5.33 1.44
CA TYR A 55 -4.77 4.69 1.42
C TYR A 55 -3.87 5.37 2.43
N ALA A 56 -3.05 4.59 3.12
CA ALA A 56 -2.02 5.09 4.03
C ALA A 56 -0.66 4.53 3.62
N LYS A 57 0.39 5.35 3.75
CA LYS A 57 1.76 4.91 3.48
C LYS A 57 2.38 4.26 4.73
N PHE A 58 2.30 2.95 4.84
CA PHE A 58 2.82 2.17 5.97
C PHE A 58 4.14 1.47 5.61
N LEU A 59 5.18 1.65 6.42
CA LEU A 59 6.53 1.05 6.24
C LEU A 59 7.12 1.22 4.82
N GLY A 60 6.78 2.30 4.13
CA GLY A 60 7.26 2.58 2.77
C GLY A 60 6.36 2.06 1.64
N SER A 61 5.32 1.29 1.96
CA SER A 61 4.32 0.76 1.01
C SER A 61 2.97 1.46 1.17
N TRP A 62 2.20 1.55 0.09
CA TRP A 62 0.83 2.04 0.14
C TRP A 62 -0.11 0.88 0.49
N GLU A 63 -0.84 1.03 1.59
CA GLU A 63 -1.78 0.02 2.10
C GLU A 63 -3.19 0.61 2.18
N LEU A 64 -4.21 -0.23 2.01
CA LEU A 64 -5.61 0.18 2.16
C LEU A 64 -5.90 0.43 3.65
N ALA A 65 -6.42 1.61 3.97
CA ALA A 65 -6.65 2.04 5.35
C ALA A 65 -7.58 1.08 6.13
N HIS A 66 -8.62 0.54 5.47
CA HIS A 66 -9.52 -0.41 6.10
C HIS A 66 -8.84 -1.76 6.44
N ARG A 67 -7.83 -2.19 5.67
CA ARG A 67 -7.06 -3.40 5.99
C ARG A 67 -6.17 -3.16 7.22
N LEU A 68 -5.53 -2.00 7.29
CA LEU A 68 -4.75 -1.60 8.47
C LEU A 68 -5.64 -1.49 9.72
N ALA A 69 -6.80 -0.84 9.59
CA ALA A 69 -7.78 -0.72 10.68
C ALA A 69 -8.28 -2.11 11.13
N TYR A 70 -8.62 -3.00 10.19
CA TYR A 70 -9.01 -4.36 10.52
C TYR A 70 -7.90 -5.09 11.29
N VAL A 71 -6.65 -5.04 10.80
CA VAL A 71 -5.52 -5.71 11.46
C VAL A 71 -5.29 -5.17 12.87
N TYR A 72 -5.44 -3.86 13.06
CA TYR A 72 -5.30 -3.22 14.36
C TYR A 72 -6.38 -3.68 15.37
N TYR A 73 -7.64 -3.78 14.95
CA TYR A 73 -8.75 -4.12 15.86
C TYR A 73 -9.02 -5.62 16.01
N HIS A 74 -8.89 -6.39 14.93
CA HIS A 74 -9.32 -7.79 14.82
C HIS A 74 -8.15 -8.76 14.62
N GLY A 75 -6.94 -8.26 14.38
CA GLY A 75 -5.77 -9.07 14.11
C GLY A 75 -5.62 -9.48 12.63
N PRO A 76 -4.70 -10.40 12.33
CA PRO A 76 -4.36 -10.77 10.95
C PRO A 76 -5.59 -11.14 10.12
N ILE A 77 -5.67 -10.62 8.90
CA ILE A 77 -6.72 -11.01 7.95
C ILE A 77 -6.46 -12.48 7.57
N PRO A 78 -7.42 -13.40 7.80
CA PRO A 78 -7.21 -14.81 7.46
C PRO A 78 -6.96 -15.00 5.96
N GLU A 79 -6.19 -16.03 5.61
CA GLU A 79 -5.84 -16.32 4.23
C GLU A 79 -7.09 -16.53 3.36
N GLY A 80 -7.05 -16.01 2.13
CA GLY A 80 -8.16 -16.11 1.18
C GLY A 80 -9.38 -15.25 1.52
N ARG A 81 -9.35 -14.44 2.59
CA ARG A 81 -10.44 -13.53 2.95
C ARG A 81 -10.13 -12.08 2.59
N ILE A 82 -11.19 -11.28 2.47
CA ILE A 82 -11.15 -9.84 2.22
C ILE A 82 -11.94 -9.10 3.29
N VAL A 83 -11.62 -7.83 3.49
CA VAL A 83 -12.31 -6.97 4.45
C VAL A 83 -13.45 -6.26 3.74
N HIS A 84 -14.65 -6.31 4.33
CA HIS A 84 -15.88 -5.74 3.80
C HIS A 84 -16.44 -4.68 4.78
N HIS A 85 -16.94 -3.59 4.22
CA HIS A 85 -17.65 -2.54 4.96
C HIS A 85 -19.15 -2.87 5.01
N GLY A 86 -19.69 -3.13 6.19
CA GLY A 86 -21.08 -3.52 6.36
C GLY A 86 -22.08 -2.45 5.91
N ASN A 87 -21.75 -1.16 6.07
CA ASN A 87 -22.57 -0.03 5.63
C ASN A 87 -22.28 0.46 4.20
N GLU A 88 -21.39 -0.23 3.46
CA GLU A 88 -20.90 0.16 2.13
C GLU A 88 -20.17 1.53 2.04
N ASP A 89 -20.01 2.24 3.15
CA ASP A 89 -19.18 3.45 3.23
C ASP A 89 -17.72 3.07 3.42
N LYS A 90 -16.97 3.14 2.32
CA LYS A 90 -15.55 2.80 2.24
C LYS A 90 -14.63 3.67 3.10
N LEU A 91 -15.11 4.82 3.58
CA LEU A 91 -14.37 5.70 4.48
C LEU A 91 -14.62 5.40 5.96
N ASP A 92 -15.68 4.66 6.29
CA ASP A 92 -16.02 4.29 7.66
C ASP A 92 -15.24 3.04 8.11
N ASN A 93 -14.06 3.28 8.67
CA ASN A 93 -13.16 2.21 9.13
C ASN A 93 -13.32 1.88 10.63
N ARG A 94 -14.51 2.12 11.22
CA ARG A 94 -14.80 1.72 12.61
C ARG A 94 -14.78 0.20 12.75
N LYS A 95 -14.29 -0.30 13.90
CA LYS A 95 -14.11 -1.74 14.16
C LYS A 95 -15.35 -2.59 13.85
N ASP A 96 -16.54 -2.08 14.21
CA ASP A 96 -17.82 -2.79 14.09
C ASP A 96 -18.40 -2.73 12.67
N ASN A 97 -17.84 -1.88 11.80
CA ASN A 97 -18.24 -1.76 10.40
C ASN A 97 -17.40 -2.65 9.46
N LEU A 98 -16.31 -3.25 9.96
CA LEU A 98 -15.36 -4.03 9.17
C LEU A 98 -15.48 -5.52 9.51
N GLU A 99 -15.74 -6.34 8.49
CA GLU A 99 -15.83 -7.79 8.62
C GLU A 99 -14.90 -8.50 7.63
N SER A 100 -14.28 -9.61 8.05
CA SER A 100 -13.55 -10.47 7.14
C SER A 100 -14.49 -11.48 6.50
N VAL A 101 -14.66 -11.41 5.19
CA VAL A 101 -15.54 -12.28 4.41
C VAL A 101 -14.76 -13.01 3.32
N THR A 102 -15.29 -14.11 2.83
CA THR A 102 -14.78 -14.78 1.62
C THR A 102 -15.14 -13.96 0.37
N PRO A 103 -14.38 -14.09 -0.74
CA PRO A 103 -14.73 -13.47 -2.01
C PRO A 103 -16.13 -13.85 -2.52
N GLY A 104 -16.57 -15.08 -2.23
CA GLY A 104 -17.91 -15.57 -2.56
C GLY A 104 -19.01 -14.83 -1.79
N GLU A 105 -18.82 -14.62 -0.50
CA GLU A 105 -19.73 -13.84 0.35
C GLU A 105 -19.79 -12.38 -0.08
N HIS A 106 -18.63 -11.73 -0.26
CA HIS A 106 -18.56 -10.35 -0.75
C HIS A 106 -19.28 -10.16 -2.10
N ASN A 107 -19.06 -11.08 -3.04
CA ASN A 107 -19.76 -11.05 -4.31
C ASN A 107 -21.27 -11.29 -4.16
N ARG A 108 -21.71 -12.10 -3.22
CA ARG A 108 -23.14 -12.34 -2.95
C ARG A 108 -23.80 -11.07 -2.39
N ILE A 109 -23.14 -10.41 -1.44
CA ILE A 109 -23.60 -9.16 -0.83
C ILE A 109 -23.80 -8.10 -1.93
N HIS A 110 -22.79 -7.87 -2.78
CA HIS A 110 -22.91 -6.87 -3.86
C HIS A 110 -23.74 -7.32 -5.08
N LYS A 111 -23.98 -8.62 -5.28
CA LYS A 111 -24.91 -9.11 -6.31
C LYS A 111 -26.37 -8.89 -5.92
N LEU A 112 -26.71 -8.92 -4.62
CA LEU A 112 -28.07 -8.63 -4.17
C LEU A 112 -28.49 -7.17 -4.45
N GLY A 113 -27.54 -6.24 -4.48
CA GLY A 113 -27.78 -4.81 -4.70
C GLY A 113 -27.77 -4.33 -6.15
N ARG A 114 -27.44 -5.17 -7.14
CA ARG A 114 -27.41 -4.78 -8.56
C ARG A 114 -28.69 -5.24 -9.27
N PRO A 115 -29.47 -4.35 -9.92
CA PRO A 115 -30.60 -4.79 -10.73
C PRO A 115 -30.09 -5.74 -11.83
N ARG A 116 -30.80 -6.85 -12.05
CA ARG A 116 -30.47 -7.78 -13.13
C ARG A 116 -30.52 -6.99 -14.44
N ARG A 117 -29.40 -6.91 -15.15
CA ARG A 117 -29.40 -6.43 -16.53
C ARG A 117 -30.17 -7.49 -17.34
N GLY A 118 -31.39 -7.11 -17.75
CA GLY A 118 -32.16 -7.83 -18.76
C GLY A 118 -31.51 -7.70 -20.13
#